data_AF-A0A7K3Z2U4-F1
#
_entry.id   AF-A0A7K3Z2U4-F1
#
_cell.length_a   1.000
_cell.length_b   1.000
_cell.length_c   1.000
_cell.angle_alpha   90.00
_cell.angle_beta   90.00
_cell.angle_gamma   90.00
#
_symmetry.space_group_name_H-M   'P 1'
#
loop_
_entity.id
_entity.type
_entity.pdbx_description
1 polymer ?
#
loop_
_entity_poly.entity_id
_entity_poly.type
_entity_poly.pdbx_seq_one_letter_code
_entity_poly.pdbx_strand_id
1 'polypeptide(L)'
;MKKPFRSFLICIMVIGLILGVIANLCTVYAETSIPKPSVPEFTVKLVDTSYDEPTTYSIDPYTGEKLTHAGSHVERTSLEVRIKNQPFTASKDVEGISFFYNIRVKGHFSEEWVELYRASDGYPTQSDSEYTVMLLGTLGENGLSLESGTVALSIPLGGQVDFQVESMIGGVSRVYDPDATSQFGMYPWRFSGETSGWSTTQTLTISANGLEEPEQSQVNPNETSVPNQQSGIPWTEISLFALFSGIIAALLIALIYKRKAIQRQLPSRDARI
;
A
#
# COMPACT_ATOMS: atom_id res chain seq x y z
N MET A 1 -9.56 63.74 9.34
CA MET A 1 -10.36 62.69 8.65
C MET A 1 -11.78 62.67 9.21
N LYS A 2 -12.79 62.80 8.35
CA LYS A 2 -14.20 62.72 8.76
C LYS A 2 -14.48 61.30 9.31
N LYS A 3 -15.19 61.19 10.45
CA LYS A 3 -15.62 59.91 11.06
C LYS A 3 -16.10 58.84 10.06
N PRO A 4 -16.89 59.13 9.00
CA PRO A 4 -17.31 58.11 8.03
C PRO A 4 -16.16 57.45 7.26
N PHE A 5 -15.05 58.16 7.02
CA PHE A 5 -13.92 57.63 6.25
C PHE A 5 -13.13 56.58 7.04
N ARG A 6 -13.04 56.73 8.37
CA ARG A 6 -12.41 55.72 9.25
C ARG A 6 -13.21 54.42 9.28
N SER A 7 -14.54 54.50 9.35
CA SER A 7 -15.42 53.33 9.31
C SER A 7 -15.33 52.58 7.98
N PHE A 8 -15.21 53.30 6.86
CA PHE A 8 -15.04 52.71 5.53
C PHE A 8 -13.73 51.91 5.41
N LEU A 9 -12.61 52.47 5.87
CA LEU A 9 -11.32 51.77 5.84
C LEU A 9 -11.31 50.51 6.72
N ILE A 10 -11.92 50.56 7.91
CA ILE A 10 -12.04 49.39 8.79
C ILE A 10 -12.84 48.27 8.10
N CYS A 11 -13.95 48.60 7.43
CA CYS A 11 -14.72 47.59 6.68
C CYS A 11 -13.91 46.95 5.55
N ILE A 12 -13.12 47.73 4.80
CA ILE A 12 -12.27 47.18 3.73
C ILE A 12 -11.22 46.23 4.30
N MET A 13 -10.57 46.60 5.41
CA MET A 13 -9.58 45.72 6.04
C MET A 13 -10.19 44.42 6.57
N VAL A 14 -11.39 44.49 7.16
CA VAL A 14 -12.10 43.30 7.63
C VAL A 14 -12.53 42.40 6.46
N ILE A 15 -13.04 42.97 5.36
CA ILE A 15 -13.41 42.20 4.17
C ILE A 15 -12.16 41.57 3.52
N GLY A 16 -11.05 42.30 3.42
CA GLY A 16 -9.80 41.77 2.90
C GLY A 16 -9.25 40.62 3.74
N LEU A 17 -9.35 40.72 5.08
CA LEU A 17 -8.95 39.64 5.99
C LEU A 17 -9.83 38.40 5.83
N ILE A 18 -11.16 38.59 5.73
CA ILE A 18 -12.11 37.48 5.51
C ILE A 18 -11.84 36.80 4.17
N LEU A 19 -11.60 37.56 3.09
CA LEU A 19 -11.29 37.00 1.78
C LEU A 19 -9.94 36.26 1.76
N GLY A 20 -8.93 36.75 2.49
CA GLY A 20 -7.64 36.06 2.65
C GLY A 20 -7.76 34.74 3.41
N VAL A 21 -8.61 34.69 4.44
CA VAL A 21 -8.88 33.44 5.18
C VAL A 21 -9.63 32.44 4.30
N ILE A 22 -10.63 32.88 3.50
CA ILE A 22 -11.36 31.99 2.59
C ILE A 22 -10.46 31.45 1.48
N ALA A 23 -9.55 32.27 0.92
CA ALA A 23 -8.63 31.83 -0.12
C ALA A 23 -7.67 30.72 0.35
N ASN A 24 -7.27 30.73 1.62
CA ASN A 24 -6.43 29.68 2.22
C ASN A 24 -7.22 28.43 2.65
N LEU A 25 -8.55 28.49 2.74
CA LEU A 25 -9.40 27.33 3.05
C LEU A 25 -9.80 26.52 1.81
N CYS A 26 -9.53 27.03 0.61
CA CYS A 26 -9.86 26.36 -0.66
C CYS A 26 -8.67 25.68 -1.36
N THR A 27 -7.48 25.64 -0.76
CA THR A 27 -6.50 24.63 -1.16
C THR A 27 -6.99 23.29 -0.68
N VAL A 28 -7.88 22.67 -1.47
CA VAL A 28 -8.13 21.24 -1.39
C VAL A 28 -6.82 20.61 -1.82
N TYR A 29 -5.97 20.29 -0.84
CA TYR A 29 -5.01 19.24 -1.04
C TYR A 29 -5.87 18.03 -1.37
N ALA A 30 -5.83 17.58 -2.62
CA ALA A 30 -6.24 16.22 -2.88
C ALA A 30 -5.29 15.39 -2.01
N GLU A 31 -5.76 14.97 -0.85
CA GLU A 31 -5.09 13.92 -0.12
C GLU A 31 -5.10 12.75 -1.08
N THR A 32 -3.97 12.53 -1.75
CA THR A 32 -3.78 11.36 -2.59
C THR A 32 -3.62 10.19 -1.63
N SER A 33 -4.71 9.79 -0.98
CA SER A 33 -4.74 8.62 -0.14
C SER A 33 -4.33 7.45 -1.01
N ILE A 34 -3.28 6.75 -0.59
CA ILE A 34 -2.87 5.52 -1.26
C ILE A 34 -4.08 4.58 -1.23
N PRO A 35 -4.53 4.04 -2.37
CA PRO A 35 -5.68 3.15 -2.36
C PRO A 35 -5.33 1.87 -1.59
N LYS A 36 -6.28 1.37 -0.79
CA LYS A 36 -6.10 0.09 -0.11
C LYS A 36 -6.17 -1.06 -1.12
N PRO A 37 -5.13 -1.92 -1.23
CA PRO A 37 -5.18 -3.07 -2.14
C PRO A 37 -6.19 -4.11 -1.66
N SER A 38 -6.69 -4.96 -2.57
CA SER A 38 -7.55 -6.09 -2.17
C SER A 38 -6.72 -7.27 -1.68
N VAL A 39 -7.34 -8.18 -0.94
CA VAL A 39 -6.67 -9.42 -0.52
C VAL A 39 -6.32 -10.25 -1.76
N PRO A 40 -5.08 -10.75 -1.90
CA PRO A 40 -4.67 -11.47 -3.11
C PRO A 40 -5.29 -12.87 -3.20
N GLU A 41 -5.76 -13.22 -4.40
CA GLU A 41 -5.98 -14.61 -4.81
C GLU A 41 -4.63 -15.22 -5.20
N PHE A 42 -4.28 -16.37 -4.63
CA PHE A 42 -3.02 -17.03 -4.93
C PHE A 42 -3.22 -18.55 -5.02
N THR A 43 -2.19 -19.26 -5.48
CA THR A 43 -2.08 -20.73 -5.42
C THR A 43 -0.64 -21.10 -5.12
N VAL A 44 -0.44 -22.17 -4.35
CA VAL A 44 0.88 -22.73 -4.07
C VAL A 44 0.92 -24.15 -4.59
N LYS A 45 1.95 -24.54 -5.33
CA LYS A 45 2.13 -25.91 -5.81
C LYS A 45 3.61 -26.24 -6.00
N LEU A 46 3.93 -27.52 -5.95
CA LEU A 46 5.21 -28.01 -6.47
C LEU A 46 5.11 -28.09 -8.00
N VAL A 47 6.19 -27.78 -8.71
CA VAL A 47 6.28 -27.88 -10.16
C VAL A 47 7.58 -28.56 -10.55
N ASP A 48 7.49 -29.47 -11.52
CA ASP A 48 8.68 -30.08 -12.11
C ASP A 48 9.36 -29.06 -13.04
N THR A 49 10.62 -28.76 -12.71
CA THR A 49 11.52 -27.86 -13.44
C THR A 49 12.79 -28.59 -13.88
N SER A 50 12.73 -29.92 -13.97
CA SER A 50 13.83 -30.77 -14.40
C SER A 50 14.22 -30.47 -15.85
N TYR A 51 15.50 -30.66 -16.18
CA TYR A 51 16.02 -30.40 -17.52
C TYR A 51 17.20 -31.33 -17.86
N ASP A 52 17.41 -31.54 -19.16
CA ASP A 52 18.55 -32.30 -19.67
C ASP A 52 19.70 -31.36 -20.08
N GLU A 53 20.88 -31.62 -19.55
CA GLU A 53 22.13 -31.00 -19.99
C GLU A 53 22.70 -31.83 -21.15
N PRO A 54 22.91 -31.24 -22.34
CA PRO A 54 23.49 -31.98 -23.46
C PRO A 54 24.98 -32.25 -23.22
N THR A 55 25.49 -33.35 -23.77
CA THR A 55 26.93 -33.63 -23.80
C THR A 55 27.68 -32.51 -24.49
N THR A 56 28.67 -31.92 -23.81
CA THR A 56 29.53 -30.86 -24.36
C THR A 56 30.97 -31.32 -24.55
N TYR A 57 31.73 -30.58 -25.35
CA TYR A 57 33.13 -30.89 -25.64
C TYR A 57 33.98 -29.64 -25.47
N SER A 58 35.15 -29.78 -24.85
CA SER A 58 36.15 -28.72 -24.76
C SER A 58 37.52 -29.23 -25.16
N ILE A 59 38.46 -28.32 -25.44
CA ILE A 59 39.87 -28.66 -25.68
C ILE A 59 40.65 -28.18 -24.47
N ASP A 60 41.44 -29.07 -23.86
CA ASP A 60 42.37 -28.70 -22.79
C ASP A 60 43.43 -27.74 -23.35
N PRO A 61 43.59 -26.52 -22.80
CA PRO A 61 44.51 -25.53 -23.36
C PRO A 61 45.99 -25.86 -23.17
N TYR A 62 46.33 -26.82 -22.30
CA TYR A 62 47.71 -27.22 -22.00
C TYR A 62 48.14 -28.47 -22.75
N THR A 63 47.22 -29.40 -23.01
CA THR A 63 47.53 -30.67 -23.68
C THR A 63 47.01 -30.75 -25.11
N GLY A 64 46.02 -29.92 -25.48
CA GLY A 64 45.32 -30.00 -26.75
C GLY A 64 44.35 -31.19 -26.86
N GLU A 65 44.17 -31.95 -25.78
CA GLU A 65 43.27 -33.10 -25.77
C GLU A 65 41.81 -32.67 -25.77
N LYS A 66 40.97 -33.45 -26.46
CA LYS A 66 39.52 -33.24 -26.47
C LYS A 66 38.92 -33.85 -25.20
N LEU A 67 38.40 -32.99 -24.33
CA LEU A 67 37.63 -33.37 -23.15
C LEU A 67 36.14 -33.50 -23.51
N THR A 68 35.51 -34.57 -23.06
CA THR A 68 34.07 -34.81 -23.22
C THR A 68 33.40 -34.69 -21.87
N HIS A 69 32.42 -33.79 -21.76
CA HIS A 69 31.58 -33.62 -20.58
C HIS A 69 30.26 -34.31 -20.86
N ALA A 70 30.04 -35.48 -20.25
CA ALA A 70 28.81 -36.24 -20.46
C ALA A 70 27.60 -35.40 -20.05
N GLY A 71 26.56 -35.41 -20.88
CA GLY A 71 25.28 -34.82 -20.54
C GLY A 71 24.67 -35.51 -19.30
N SER A 72 23.79 -34.79 -18.60
CA SER A 72 23.14 -35.30 -17.39
C SER A 72 21.69 -34.82 -17.31
N HIS A 73 20.83 -35.60 -16.67
CA HIS A 73 19.48 -35.16 -16.32
C HIS A 73 19.54 -34.53 -14.92
N VAL A 74 19.03 -33.30 -14.79
CA VAL A 74 18.95 -32.59 -13.51
C VAL A 74 17.51 -32.65 -13.04
N GLU A 75 17.23 -33.53 -12.07
CA GLU A 75 15.95 -33.56 -11.39
C GLU A 75 15.80 -32.32 -10.50
N ARG A 76 14.77 -31.50 -10.74
CA ARG A 76 14.50 -30.31 -9.94
C ARG A 76 13.00 -30.07 -9.84
N THR A 77 12.46 -30.23 -8.65
CA THR A 77 11.10 -29.78 -8.34
C THR A 77 11.17 -28.51 -7.52
N SER A 78 10.43 -27.48 -7.91
CA SER A 78 10.42 -26.17 -7.24
C SER A 78 9.06 -25.85 -6.66
N LEU A 79 9.05 -25.08 -5.56
CA LEU A 79 7.82 -24.51 -5.03
C LEU A 79 7.44 -23.27 -5.84
N GLU A 80 6.32 -23.34 -6.56
CA GLU A 80 5.72 -22.22 -7.28
C GLU A 80 4.60 -21.58 -6.46
N VAL A 81 4.73 -20.27 -6.23
CA VAL A 81 3.65 -19.42 -5.72
C VAL A 81 3.17 -18.53 -6.86
N ARG A 82 1.91 -18.66 -7.23
CA ARG A 82 1.27 -17.88 -8.29
C ARG A 82 0.21 -16.98 -7.67
N ILE A 83 0.37 -15.67 -7.83
CA ILE A 83 -0.52 -14.64 -7.28
C ILE A 83 -1.22 -13.94 -8.43
N LYS A 84 -2.54 -13.79 -8.36
CA LYS A 84 -3.32 -13.05 -9.35
C LYS A 84 -3.14 -11.56 -9.16
N ASN A 85 -2.68 -10.90 -10.22
CA ASN A 85 -2.33 -9.50 -10.20
C ASN A 85 -3.59 -8.62 -10.14
N GLN A 86 -3.49 -7.53 -9.38
CA GLN A 86 -4.59 -6.57 -9.24
C GLN A 86 -4.36 -5.37 -10.16
N PRO A 87 -5.42 -4.70 -10.63
CA PRO A 87 -5.26 -3.45 -11.36
C PRO A 87 -4.56 -2.41 -10.48
N PHE A 88 -3.37 -1.99 -10.91
CA PHE A 88 -2.61 -0.93 -10.28
C PHE A 88 -1.96 -0.07 -11.35
N THR A 89 -1.96 1.25 -11.14
CA THR A 89 -1.24 2.20 -11.98
C THR A 89 -0.38 3.04 -11.07
N ALA A 90 0.94 2.86 -11.16
CA ALA A 90 1.88 3.65 -10.39
C ALA A 90 1.68 5.14 -10.71
N SER A 91 1.55 5.95 -9.66
CA SER A 91 1.49 7.40 -9.83
C SER A 91 2.86 7.90 -10.30
N LYS A 92 2.90 8.58 -11.45
CA LYS A 92 4.13 9.21 -11.94
C LYS A 92 4.57 10.40 -11.09
N ASP A 93 3.63 10.98 -10.34
CA ASP A 93 3.84 12.19 -9.56
C ASP A 93 4.41 11.90 -8.16
N VAL A 94 4.31 10.65 -7.70
CA VAL A 94 4.83 10.22 -6.40
C VAL A 94 5.89 9.16 -6.61
N GLU A 95 7.13 9.61 -6.70
CA GLU A 95 8.30 8.73 -6.78
C GLU A 95 8.33 7.80 -5.55
N GLY A 96 8.53 6.50 -5.79
CA GLY A 96 8.67 5.51 -4.73
C GLY A 96 7.40 4.77 -4.30
N ILE A 97 6.23 5.00 -4.93
CA ILE A 97 5.04 4.15 -4.73
C ILE A 97 5.02 3.01 -5.75
N SER A 98 4.97 1.77 -5.27
CA SER A 98 4.83 0.56 -6.08
C SER A 98 3.82 -0.41 -5.46
N PHE A 99 3.47 -1.46 -6.21
CA PHE A 99 2.67 -2.58 -5.75
C PHE A 99 3.58 -3.76 -5.42
N PHE A 100 3.50 -4.23 -4.18
CA PHE A 100 4.32 -5.29 -3.62
C PHE A 100 3.46 -6.43 -3.08
N TYR A 101 4.08 -7.60 -2.93
CA TYR A 101 3.53 -8.73 -2.18
C TYR A 101 4.41 -9.04 -0.98
N ASN A 102 3.81 -9.36 0.16
CA ASN A 102 4.49 -10.04 1.26
C ASN A 102 3.97 -11.47 1.38
N ILE A 103 4.84 -12.40 1.76
CA ILE A 103 4.50 -13.81 1.91
C ILE A 103 5.00 -14.26 3.27
N ARG A 104 4.15 -14.96 4.01
CA ARG A 104 4.52 -15.60 5.25
C ARG A 104 4.18 -17.06 5.25
N VAL A 105 4.96 -17.82 6.00
CA VAL A 105 4.83 -19.27 6.13
C VAL A 105 4.84 -19.68 7.58
N LYS A 106 4.20 -20.80 7.87
CA LYS A 106 4.37 -21.51 9.14
C LYS A 106 4.25 -23.01 8.93
N GLY A 107 4.83 -23.80 9.81
CA GLY A 107 4.45 -25.21 9.90
C GLY A 107 2.95 -25.33 10.18
N HIS A 108 2.27 -26.31 9.59
CA HIS A 108 0.82 -26.46 9.77
C HIS A 108 0.40 -26.52 11.25
N PHE A 109 1.19 -27.24 12.06
CA PHE A 109 1.01 -27.38 13.51
C PHE A 109 1.71 -26.29 14.34
N SER A 110 2.31 -25.29 13.69
CA SER A 110 2.89 -24.12 14.36
C SER A 110 1.85 -23.02 14.51
N GLU A 111 2.02 -22.18 15.52
CA GLU A 111 1.28 -20.93 15.69
C GLU A 111 2.08 -19.71 15.17
N GLU A 112 3.40 -19.86 15.04
CA GLU A 112 4.30 -18.77 14.66
C GLU A 112 4.43 -18.66 13.14
N TRP A 113 4.11 -17.48 12.61
CA TRP A 113 4.32 -17.11 11.22
C TRP A 113 5.69 -16.46 11.03
N VAL A 114 6.35 -16.79 9.92
CA VAL A 114 7.61 -16.21 9.48
C VAL A 114 7.41 -15.54 8.13
N GLU A 115 7.66 -14.24 8.05
CA GLU A 115 7.68 -13.51 6.78
C GLU A 115 8.93 -13.86 5.97
N LEU A 116 8.73 -14.24 4.71
CA LEU A 116 9.80 -14.63 3.79
C LEU A 116 10.60 -13.44 3.26
N TYR A 117 10.02 -12.24 3.32
CA TYR A 117 10.62 -11.02 2.81
C TYR A 117 10.70 -9.98 3.91
N ARG A 118 11.81 -9.26 3.95
CA ARG A 118 12.00 -8.11 4.83
C ARG A 118 12.11 -6.86 3.97
N ALA A 119 11.71 -5.72 4.51
CA ALA A 119 11.90 -4.44 3.84
C ALA A 119 13.36 -4.17 3.41
N SER A 120 14.35 -4.72 4.12
CA SER A 120 15.77 -4.61 3.75
C SER A 120 16.15 -5.37 2.49
N ASP A 121 15.46 -6.48 2.24
CA ASP A 121 15.75 -7.43 1.17
C ASP A 121 14.91 -7.09 -0.08
N GLY A 122 13.90 -6.23 0.10
CA GLY A 122 12.91 -5.88 -0.89
C GLY A 122 11.71 -6.85 -0.85
N TYR A 123 10.60 -6.40 -1.42
CA TYR A 123 9.41 -7.22 -1.61
C TYR A 123 9.25 -7.55 -3.10
N PRO A 124 8.73 -8.74 -3.43
CA PRO A 124 8.30 -9.05 -4.79
C PRO A 124 7.34 -8.00 -5.32
N THR A 125 7.57 -7.55 -6.55
CA THR A 125 6.69 -6.61 -7.24
C THR A 125 5.78 -7.34 -8.20
N GLN A 126 4.63 -6.74 -8.47
CA GLN A 126 3.71 -7.22 -9.50
C GLN A 126 4.39 -7.27 -10.89
N SER A 127 4.22 -8.37 -11.61
CA SER A 127 4.62 -8.49 -13.02
C SER A 127 3.60 -7.85 -13.98
N ASP A 128 3.98 -7.68 -15.25
CA ASP A 128 3.09 -7.15 -16.30
C ASP A 128 2.05 -8.17 -16.83
N SER A 129 2.03 -9.39 -16.28
CA SER A 129 1.09 -10.46 -16.64
C SER A 129 -0.16 -10.49 -15.77
N GLU A 130 -1.11 -11.38 -16.05
CA GLU A 130 -2.28 -11.62 -15.18
C GLU A 130 -1.88 -12.20 -13.81
N TYR A 131 -0.73 -12.87 -13.74
CA TYR A 131 -0.20 -13.45 -12.50
C TYR A 131 1.26 -13.12 -12.30
N THR A 132 1.65 -12.88 -11.06
CA THR A 132 3.04 -12.90 -10.62
C THR A 132 3.37 -14.32 -10.17
N VAL A 133 4.41 -14.91 -10.75
CA VAL A 133 4.86 -16.27 -10.44
C VAL A 133 6.23 -16.21 -9.78
N MET A 134 6.37 -16.85 -8.63
CA MET A 134 7.60 -16.89 -7.84
C MET A 134 8.01 -18.32 -7.54
N LEU A 135 9.30 -18.59 -7.60
CA LEU A 135 9.90 -19.85 -7.18
C LEU A 135 10.59 -19.62 -5.82
N LEU A 136 10.05 -20.21 -4.75
CA LEU A 136 10.48 -19.91 -3.37
C LEU A 136 11.37 -20.99 -2.73
N GLY A 137 11.57 -22.10 -3.41
CA GLY A 137 12.39 -23.20 -2.89
C GLY A 137 12.49 -24.38 -3.83
N THR A 138 13.29 -25.35 -3.41
CA THR A 138 13.55 -26.60 -4.14
C THR A 138 13.26 -27.79 -3.24
N LEU A 139 12.61 -28.79 -3.81
CA LEU A 139 12.39 -30.09 -3.18
C LEU A 139 13.61 -30.96 -3.45
N GLY A 140 14.26 -31.43 -2.39
CA GLY A 140 15.36 -32.40 -2.45
C GLY A 140 15.02 -33.67 -1.69
N GLU A 141 16.02 -34.56 -1.57
CA GLU A 141 15.88 -35.88 -0.93
C GLU A 141 15.35 -35.82 0.52
N ASN A 142 15.69 -34.74 1.23
CA ASN A 142 15.31 -34.56 2.64
C ASN A 142 14.04 -33.72 2.85
N GLY A 143 13.41 -33.24 1.77
CA GLY A 143 12.24 -32.37 1.84
C GLY A 143 12.42 -31.03 1.12
N LEU A 144 11.52 -30.09 1.41
CA LEU A 144 11.49 -28.78 0.78
C LEU A 144 12.42 -27.81 1.52
N SER A 145 13.39 -27.24 0.80
CA SER A 145 14.21 -26.13 1.28
C SER A 145 13.65 -24.82 0.74
N LEU A 146 13.23 -23.94 1.63
CA LEU A 146 12.81 -22.58 1.32
C LEU A 146 13.91 -21.61 1.73
N GLU A 147 14.41 -20.84 0.77
CA GLU A 147 15.44 -19.84 0.99
C GLU A 147 14.97 -18.51 0.38
N SER A 148 14.71 -17.53 1.24
CA SER A 148 14.31 -16.19 0.82
C SER A 148 14.99 -15.15 1.71
N GLY A 149 15.91 -14.40 1.12
CA GLY A 149 16.70 -13.38 1.84
C GLY A 149 17.47 -14.00 3.02
N THR A 150 17.07 -13.61 4.24
CA THR A 150 17.68 -14.08 5.49
C THR A 150 16.93 -15.24 6.14
N VAL A 151 15.87 -15.75 5.52
CA VAL A 151 15.05 -16.85 6.02
C VAL A 151 15.39 -18.13 5.29
N ALA A 152 15.80 -19.14 6.05
CA ALA A 152 15.97 -20.51 5.58
C ALA A 152 15.04 -21.41 6.40
N LEU A 153 14.13 -22.12 5.72
CA LEU A 153 13.21 -23.06 6.34
C LEU A 153 13.31 -24.42 5.63
N SER A 154 13.47 -25.48 6.41
CA SER A 154 13.45 -26.85 5.90
C SER A 154 12.19 -27.56 6.37
N ILE A 155 11.43 -28.09 5.43
CA ILE A 155 10.19 -28.83 5.69
C ILE A 155 10.44 -30.28 5.26
N PRO A 156 10.41 -31.25 6.21
CA PRO A 156 10.70 -32.64 5.89
C PRO A 156 9.62 -33.25 5.00
N LEU A 157 9.94 -34.36 4.32
CA LEU A 157 8.96 -35.18 3.64
C LEU A 157 7.84 -35.63 4.60
N GLY A 158 6.60 -35.64 4.11
CA GLY A 158 5.37 -35.80 4.89
C GLY A 158 4.96 -34.57 5.71
N GLY A 159 5.79 -33.54 5.75
CA GLY A 159 5.51 -32.28 6.44
C GLY A 159 4.43 -31.47 5.73
N GLN A 160 3.76 -30.61 6.50
CA GLN A 160 2.77 -29.66 6.00
C GLN A 160 3.18 -28.23 6.35
N VAL A 161 3.02 -27.32 5.40
CA VAL A 161 3.32 -25.90 5.54
C VAL A 161 2.12 -25.06 5.08
N ASP A 162 1.82 -24.04 5.85
CA ASP A 162 0.74 -23.09 5.59
C ASP A 162 1.34 -21.80 5.00
N PHE A 163 0.67 -21.24 4.00
CA PHE A 163 1.04 -20.00 3.32
C PHE A 163 -0.05 -18.94 3.45
N GLN A 164 0.37 -17.68 3.57
CA GLN A 164 -0.48 -16.50 3.36
C GLN A 164 0.28 -15.45 2.57
N VAL A 165 -0.47 -14.63 1.86
CA VAL A 165 0.02 -13.55 1.02
C VAL A 165 -0.72 -12.26 1.38
N GLU A 166 -0.01 -11.15 1.41
CA GLU A 166 -0.56 -9.81 1.61
C GLU A 166 -0.16 -8.94 0.40
N SER A 167 -1.13 -8.20 -0.15
CA SER A 167 -0.87 -7.16 -1.15
C SER A 167 -0.59 -5.83 -0.46
N MET A 168 0.38 -5.08 -0.98
CA MET A 168 0.82 -3.83 -0.37
C MET A 168 1.00 -2.75 -1.44
N ILE A 169 0.50 -1.54 -1.21
CA ILE A 169 0.75 -0.38 -2.08
C ILE A 169 1.46 0.68 -1.24
N GLY A 170 2.66 1.06 -1.64
CA GLY A 170 3.45 2.00 -0.87
C GLY A 170 4.90 2.07 -1.31
N GLY A 171 5.77 2.49 -0.42
CA GLY A 171 7.21 2.60 -0.66
C GLY A 171 8.02 1.95 0.46
N VAL A 172 9.22 1.48 0.10
CA VAL A 172 10.21 1.01 1.05
C VAL A 172 11.29 2.07 1.18
N SER A 173 11.49 2.58 2.39
CA SER A 173 12.47 3.63 2.65
C SER A 173 13.13 3.42 4.01
N ARG A 174 14.26 4.10 4.22
CA ARG A 174 14.91 4.13 5.52
C ARG A 174 14.27 5.22 6.38
N VAL A 175 13.86 4.86 7.59
CA VAL A 175 13.24 5.78 8.54
C VAL A 175 14.20 6.00 9.70
N TYR A 176 14.42 7.24 10.11
CA TYR A 176 15.27 7.53 11.28
C TYR A 176 14.61 6.98 12.55
N ASP A 177 15.35 6.18 13.31
CA ASP A 177 14.93 5.61 14.58
C ASP A 177 15.81 6.18 15.72
N PRO A 178 15.29 7.14 16.52
CA PRO A 178 16.07 7.79 17.56
C PRO A 178 16.41 6.87 18.74
N ASP A 179 15.69 5.76 18.91
CA ASP A 179 15.86 4.84 20.03
C ASP A 179 16.86 3.71 19.72
N ALA A 180 17.42 3.70 18.51
CA ALA A 180 18.37 2.69 18.07
C ALA A 180 19.69 2.74 18.84
N THR A 181 20.10 1.60 19.40
CA THR A 181 21.36 1.46 20.15
C THR A 181 22.57 1.15 19.27
N SER A 182 22.38 0.96 17.96
CA SER A 182 23.44 0.66 16.99
C SER A 182 23.33 1.53 15.75
N GLN A 183 24.47 1.81 15.11
CA GLN A 183 24.51 2.62 13.89
C GLN A 183 23.67 1.99 12.75
N PHE A 184 23.66 0.66 12.65
CA PHE A 184 22.85 -0.05 11.66
C PHE A 184 21.34 0.02 11.95
N GLY A 185 20.96 0.15 13.23
CA GLY A 185 19.58 0.32 13.66
C GLY A 185 19.06 1.75 13.54
N MET A 186 19.91 2.74 13.24
CA MET A 186 19.49 4.16 13.21
C MET A 186 18.61 4.51 12.00
N TYR A 187 18.68 3.69 10.94
CA TYR A 187 17.94 3.88 9.70
C TYR A 187 17.39 2.55 9.16
N PRO A 188 16.52 1.85 9.89
CA PRO A 188 15.93 0.60 9.42
C PRO A 188 15.11 0.84 8.16
N TRP A 189 15.13 -0.15 7.27
CA TRP A 189 14.19 -0.21 6.16
C TRP A 189 12.80 -0.48 6.70
N ARG A 190 11.83 0.35 6.33
CA ARG A 190 10.42 0.19 6.68
C ARG A 190 9.56 0.35 5.43
N PHE A 191 8.48 -0.43 5.38
CA PHE A 191 7.42 -0.21 4.41
C PHE A 191 6.50 0.90 4.93
N SER A 192 6.09 1.82 4.05
CA SER A 192 5.11 2.87 4.33
C SER A 192 4.05 2.85 3.23
N GLY A 193 2.80 2.58 3.58
CA GLY A 193 1.70 2.46 2.63
C GLY A 193 0.48 1.77 3.21
N GLU A 194 -0.39 1.31 2.31
CA GLU A 194 -1.59 0.54 2.64
C GLU A 194 -1.37 -0.95 2.38
N THR A 195 -1.96 -1.80 3.21
CA THR A 195 -1.94 -3.25 3.03
C THR A 195 -3.34 -3.84 2.96
N SER A 196 -3.48 -4.97 2.28
CA SER A 196 -4.77 -5.65 2.14
C SER A 196 -5.19 -6.40 3.40
N GLY A 197 -4.25 -6.67 4.31
CA GLY A 197 -4.34 -7.77 5.25
C GLY A 197 -3.98 -9.10 4.59
N TRP A 198 -3.81 -10.13 5.41
CA TRP A 198 -3.41 -11.48 4.96
C TRP A 198 -4.55 -12.23 4.27
N SER A 199 -4.21 -12.99 3.23
CA SER A 199 -5.12 -13.90 2.54
C SER A 199 -5.53 -15.11 3.41
N THR A 200 -6.50 -15.88 2.90
CA THR A 200 -6.83 -17.19 3.49
C THR A 200 -5.63 -18.13 3.40
N THR A 201 -5.48 -19.00 4.39
CA THR A 201 -4.39 -19.97 4.44
C THR A 201 -4.50 -21.01 3.32
N GLN A 202 -3.38 -21.33 2.68
CA GLN A 202 -3.22 -22.52 1.84
C GLN A 202 -2.20 -23.46 2.46
N THR A 203 -2.57 -24.73 2.57
CA THR A 203 -1.72 -25.78 3.12
C THR A 203 -1.13 -26.61 1.98
N LEU A 204 0.18 -26.77 1.98
CA LEU A 204 0.90 -27.67 1.09
C LEU A 204 1.45 -28.84 1.89
N THR A 205 1.21 -30.05 1.41
CA THR A 205 1.80 -31.28 1.93
C THR A 205 3.00 -31.67 1.07
N ILE A 206 4.14 -31.95 1.70
CA ILE A 206 5.37 -32.34 1.01
C ILE A 206 5.38 -33.86 0.84
N SER A 207 4.78 -34.38 -0.23
CA SER A 207 4.68 -35.82 -0.45
C SER A 207 6.03 -36.46 -0.82
N ALA A 208 6.30 -37.64 -0.27
CA ALA A 208 7.53 -38.40 -0.55
C ALA A 208 7.57 -39.01 -1.96
N ASN A 209 6.42 -39.18 -2.61
CA ASN A 209 6.26 -39.94 -3.85
C ASN A 209 5.94 -39.07 -5.09
N GLY A 210 6.25 -37.78 -5.06
CA GLY A 210 6.00 -36.87 -6.17
C GLY A 210 4.67 -36.13 -6.10
N LEU A 211 4.43 -35.31 -7.13
CA LEU A 211 3.44 -34.23 -7.23
C LEU A 211 2.00 -34.68 -6.92
N GLU A 212 1.54 -34.45 -5.69
CA GLU A 212 0.11 -34.38 -5.39
C GLU A 212 -0.36 -32.92 -5.54
N GLU A 213 -1.46 -32.73 -6.25
CA GLU A 213 -2.09 -31.43 -6.40
C GLU A 213 -2.69 -31.02 -5.04
N PRO A 214 -2.36 -29.82 -4.50
CA PRO A 214 -2.80 -29.43 -3.18
C PRO A 214 -4.32 -29.33 -3.12
N GLU A 215 -4.92 -29.86 -2.04
CA GLU A 215 -6.32 -29.64 -1.74
C GLU A 215 -6.54 -28.16 -1.43
N GLN A 216 -7.14 -27.44 -2.38
CA GLN A 216 -7.56 -26.07 -2.14
C GLN A 216 -8.68 -26.11 -1.11
N SER A 217 -8.42 -25.57 0.09
CA SER A 217 -9.48 -25.34 1.07
C SER A 217 -10.55 -24.48 0.40
N GLN A 218 -11.75 -25.03 0.22
CA GLN A 218 -12.87 -24.31 -0.37
C GLN A 218 -13.14 -23.05 0.47
N VAL A 219 -12.70 -21.90 -0.05
CA VAL A 219 -13.06 -20.60 0.54
C VAL A 219 -14.55 -20.43 0.31
N ASN A 220 -15.33 -20.32 1.39
CA ASN A 220 -16.74 -19.96 1.31
C ASN A 220 -16.81 -18.51 0.76
N PRO A 221 -17.31 -18.27 -0.46
CA PRO A 221 -17.23 -16.96 -1.12
C PRO A 221 -18.13 -15.88 -0.48
N ASN A 222 -18.69 -16.14 0.69
CA ASN A 222 -19.70 -15.28 1.32
C ASN A 222 -19.16 -14.40 2.47
N GLU A 223 -17.85 -14.38 2.72
CA GLU A 223 -17.26 -13.34 3.57
C GLU A 223 -17.20 -12.04 2.78
N THR A 224 -18.33 -11.33 2.83
CA THR A 224 -18.50 -9.98 2.29
C THR A 224 -17.53 -9.06 3.03
N SER A 225 -16.49 -8.61 2.33
CA SER A 225 -15.65 -7.52 2.78
C SER A 225 -16.54 -6.33 3.11
N VAL A 226 -16.59 -5.96 4.39
CA VAL A 226 -17.34 -4.80 4.83
C VAL A 226 -16.78 -3.60 4.07
N PRO A 227 -17.60 -2.87 3.28
CA PRO A 227 -17.11 -1.75 2.51
C PRO A 227 -16.51 -0.74 3.49
N ASN A 228 -15.23 -0.47 3.31
CA ASN A 228 -14.51 0.55 4.05
C ASN A 228 -15.27 1.85 3.86
N GLN A 229 -15.91 2.34 4.93
CA GLN A 229 -16.62 3.61 4.90
C GLN A 229 -15.60 4.70 4.58
N GLN A 230 -15.57 5.08 3.30
CA GLN A 230 -14.92 6.30 2.84
C GLN A 230 -15.43 7.42 3.74
N SER A 231 -14.51 8.04 4.48
CA SER A 231 -14.79 9.09 5.46
C SER A 231 -15.43 10.28 4.74
N GLY A 232 -16.75 10.26 4.67
CA GLY A 232 -17.54 11.38 4.19
C GLY A 232 -17.26 12.60 5.06
N ILE A 233 -17.19 13.78 4.43
CA ILE A 233 -17.00 15.07 5.09
C ILE A 233 -17.93 15.13 6.32
N PRO A 234 -17.39 15.34 7.53
CA PRO A 234 -18.19 15.27 8.74
C PRO A 234 -19.26 16.37 8.69
N TRP A 235 -20.53 15.97 8.77
CA TRP A 235 -21.71 16.87 8.74
C TRP A 235 -21.66 18.01 9.78
N THR A 236 -20.81 17.86 10.80
CA THR A 236 -20.50 18.89 11.80
C THR A 236 -19.84 20.12 11.18
N GLU A 237 -18.98 19.97 10.17
CA GLU A 237 -18.35 21.11 9.48
C GLU A 237 -19.37 21.88 8.64
N ILE A 238 -20.22 21.19 7.89
CA ILE A 238 -21.29 21.81 7.08
C ILE A 238 -22.25 22.61 7.98
N SER A 239 -22.57 22.07 9.16
CA SER A 239 -23.43 22.74 10.15
C SER A 239 -22.81 24.03 10.69
N LEU A 240 -21.49 24.04 10.89
CA LEU A 240 -20.75 25.22 11.34
C LEU A 240 -20.80 26.35 10.30
N PHE A 241 -20.57 26.03 9.03
CA PHE A 241 -20.63 27.01 7.93
C PHE A 241 -22.02 27.62 7.77
N ALA A 242 -23.09 26.80 7.88
CA ALA A 242 -24.46 27.30 7.82
C ALA A 242 -24.74 28.31 8.95
N LEU A 243 -24.32 28.01 10.18
CA LEU A 243 -24.53 28.87 11.34
C LEU A 243 -23.80 30.22 11.21
N PHE A 244 -22.53 30.21 10.77
CA PHE A 244 -21.78 31.44 10.53
C PHE A 244 -22.39 32.31 9.43
N SER A 245 -22.87 31.71 8.34
CA SER A 245 -23.52 32.45 7.25
C SER A 245 -24.81 33.15 7.73
N GLY A 246 -25.59 32.50 8.60
CA GLY A 246 -26.79 33.07 9.21
C GLY A 246 -26.49 34.28 10.10
N ILE A 247 -25.44 34.20 10.92
CA ILE A 247 -25.02 35.32 11.79
C ILE A 247 -24.59 36.52 10.94
N ILE A 248 -23.80 36.30 9.88
CA ILE A 248 -23.33 37.36 9.00
C ILE A 248 -24.52 38.05 8.31
N ALA A 249 -25.49 37.28 7.79
CA ALA A 249 -26.69 37.83 7.17
C ALA A 249 -27.51 38.69 8.14
N ALA A 250 -27.71 38.22 9.38
CA ALA A 250 -28.43 38.96 10.41
C ALA A 250 -27.74 40.29 10.78
N LEU A 251 -26.41 40.28 10.91
CA LEU A 251 -25.63 41.49 11.19
C LEU A 251 -25.72 42.51 10.04
N LEU A 252 -25.66 42.05 8.79
CA LEU A 252 -25.85 42.92 7.62
C LEU A 252 -27.24 43.56 7.59
N ILE A 253 -28.29 42.79 7.89
CA ILE A 253 -29.66 43.31 7.98
C ILE A 253 -29.78 44.36 9.09
N ALA A 254 -29.24 44.09 10.28
CA ALA A 254 -29.28 45.03 11.40
C ALA A 254 -28.55 46.35 11.07
N LEU A 255 -27.40 46.28 10.38
CA LEU A 255 -26.67 47.46 9.92
C LEU A 255 -27.48 48.28 8.90
N ILE A 256 -28.17 47.62 7.96
CA ILE A 256 -29.05 48.29 6.99
C ILE A 256 -30.20 49.00 7.70
N TYR A 257 -30.84 48.35 8.68
CA TYR A 257 -31.92 48.94 9.46
C TYR A 257 -31.46 50.14 10.27
N LYS A 258 -30.33 50.03 10.98
CA LYS A 258 -29.74 51.13 11.74
C LYS A 258 -29.41 52.32 10.84
N ARG A 259 -28.88 52.07 9.65
CA ARG A 259 -28.59 53.13 8.66
C ARG A 259 -29.86 53.85 8.20
N LYS A 260 -30.93 53.11 7.89
CA LYS A 260 -32.24 53.71 7.54
C LYS A 260 -32.83 54.53 8.70
N ALA A 261 -32.71 54.06 9.93
CA ALA A 261 -33.19 54.78 11.11
C ALA A 261 -32.46 56.12 11.31
N ILE A 262 -31.13 56.13 11.15
CA ILE A 262 -30.33 57.36 11.23
C ILE A 262 -30.70 58.34 10.11
N GLN A 263 -30.94 57.86 8.88
CA GLN A 263 -31.37 58.72 7.77
C GLN A 263 -32.73 59.38 8.02
N ARG A 264 -33.65 58.72 8.74
CA ARG A 264 -34.95 59.30 9.11
C ARG A 264 -34.85 60.39 10.19
N GLN A 265 -33.78 60.39 10.99
CA GLN A 265 -33.57 61.38 12.06
C GLN A 265 -32.80 62.63 11.60
N LEU A 266 -32.25 62.63 10.39
CA LEU A 266 -31.60 63.81 9.83
C LEU A 266 -32.68 64.77 9.31
N PRO A 267 -32.79 66.00 9.85
CA PRO A 267 -33.77 66.97 9.38
C PRO A 267 -33.54 67.24 7.89
N SER A 268 -34.63 67.21 7.11
CA SER A 268 -34.61 67.49 5.67
C SER A 268 -33.89 68.80 5.43
N ARG A 269 -32.80 68.75 4.67
CA ARG A 269 -31.92 69.89 4.44
C ARG A 269 -32.47 70.88 3.38
N ASP A 270 -33.77 70.75 3.05
CA ASP A 270 -34.45 71.54 2.01
C ASP A 270 -35.37 72.64 2.59
N ALA A 271 -34.94 73.28 3.68
CA ALA A 271 -35.61 74.46 4.21
C ALA A 271 -34.63 75.63 4.39
N ARG A 272 -34.01 76.08 3.29
CA ARG A 272 -33.49 77.46 3.13
C ARG A 272 -33.60 77.88 1.67
N ILE A 273 -34.68 78.60 1.35
CA ILE A 273 -34.71 79.68 0.37
C ILE A 273 -34.93 80.96 1.17
#